data_AF-A0A1N7NK73-F1
#
_entry.id   AF-A0A1N7NK73-F1
#
_cell.length_a   1.000
_cell.length_b   1.000
_cell.length_c   1.000
_cell.angle_alpha   90.00
_cell.angle_beta   90.00
_cell.angle_gamma   90.00
#
_symmetry.space_group_name_H-M   'P 1'
#
loop_
_entity.id
_entity.type
_entity.pdbx_description
1 polymer ?
#
loop_
_entity_poly.entity_id
_entity_poly.type
_entity_poly.pdbx_seq_one_letter_code
_entity_poly.pdbx_strand_id
1 'polypeptide(L)'
;MLILNIENYHTEMEESIDMLSFYNDEISSLEKRLQEVVEKNTKQPILAQVEHFQNLLVVQKEKFAQLKHDIQRQKVRMKEYVTKEKEPLSDIQVNSHKLREEILMTTKIFTETKHTCYQFLAKVL
;
A
#
# COMPACT_ATOMS: atom_id res chain seq x y z
N MET A 1 5.09 2.49 30.53
CA MET A 1 4.42 3.66 29.97
C MET A 1 5.33 4.21 28.88
N LEU A 2 5.14 3.76 27.63
CA LEU A 2 6.02 4.12 26.52
C LEU A 2 5.73 5.58 26.16
N ILE A 3 6.66 6.47 26.53
CA ILE A 3 6.77 7.79 25.92
C ILE A 3 6.91 7.51 24.43
N LEU A 4 5.92 7.96 23.66
CA LEU A 4 6.02 7.97 22.22
C LEU A 4 7.22 8.87 21.87
N ASN A 5 8.34 8.28 21.45
CA ASN A 5 9.41 9.08 20.89
C ASN A 5 8.90 9.64 19.56
N ILE A 6 8.60 10.93 19.55
CA ILE A 6 8.03 11.66 18.41
C ILE A 6 8.93 11.52 17.18
N GLU A 7 10.26 11.47 17.36
CA GLU A 7 11.21 11.26 16.28
C GLU A 7 11.06 9.85 15.69
N ASN A 8 11.02 8.80 16.52
CA ASN A 8 10.80 7.44 16.06
C ASN A 8 9.47 7.30 15.32
N TYR A 9 8.41 7.94 15.84
CA TYR A 9 7.10 7.94 15.21
C TYR A 9 7.12 8.62 13.83
N HIS A 10 7.76 9.78 13.74
CA HIS A 10 7.91 10.49 12.47
C HIS A 10 8.67 9.64 11.45
N THR A 11 9.79 9.06 11.85
CA THR A 11 10.61 8.18 10.99
C THR A 11 9.80 7.00 10.47
N GLU A 12 9.09 6.28 11.35
CA GLU A 12 8.26 5.13 10.98
C GLU A 12 7.19 5.48 9.94
N MET A 13 6.61 6.68 10.04
CA MET A 13 5.61 7.16 9.08
C MET A 13 6.20 7.52 7.73
N GLU A 14 7.38 8.12 7.69
CA GLU A 14 8.09 8.38 6.42
C GLU A 14 8.48 7.06 5.76
N GLU A 15 9.05 6.12 6.51
CA GLU A 15 9.38 4.77 6.01
C GLU A 15 8.15 4.07 5.43
N SER A 16 6.99 4.22 6.07
CA SER A 16 5.72 3.68 5.56
C SER A 16 5.28 4.35 4.25
N ILE A 17 5.42 5.67 4.13
CA ILE A 17 5.10 6.39 2.88
C ILE A 17 6.03 5.97 1.74
N ASP A 18 7.32 5.82 2.02
CA ASP A 18 8.31 5.39 1.04
C ASP A 18 8.04 3.96 0.58
N MET A 19 7.75 3.05 1.51
CA MET A 19 7.36 1.67 1.20
C MET A 19 6.10 1.62 0.31
N LEU A 20 5.06 2.38 0.64
CA LEU A 20 3.84 2.46 -0.18
C LEU A 20 4.11 3.08 -1.57
N SER A 21 5.11 3.96 -1.68
CA SER A 21 5.55 4.50 -2.98
C SER A 21 6.26 3.47 -3.81
N PHE A 22 7.18 2.73 -3.21
CA PHE A 22 7.86 1.62 -3.84
C PHE A 22 6.87 0.58 -4.39
N TYR A 23 5.86 0.17 -3.60
CA TYR A 23 4.86 -0.78 -4.09
C TYR A 23 3.99 -0.24 -5.24
N ASN A 24 3.73 1.07 -5.29
CA ASN A 24 3.03 1.66 -6.42
C ASN A 24 3.88 1.63 -7.72
N ASP A 25 5.20 1.77 -7.59
CA ASP A 25 6.11 1.59 -8.72
C ASP A 25 6.17 0.13 -9.18
N GLU A 26 6.11 -0.81 -8.22
CA GLU A 26 6.01 -2.24 -8.53
C GLU A 26 4.70 -2.60 -9.25
N ILE A 27 3.57 -2.02 -8.84
CA ILE A 27 2.29 -2.14 -9.57
C ILE A 27 2.48 -1.67 -11.02
N SER A 28 3.09 -0.50 -11.22
CA SER A 28 3.32 0.05 -12.57
C SER A 28 4.19 -0.86 -13.44
N SER A 29 5.14 -1.59 -12.83
CA SER A 29 5.96 -2.60 -13.51
C SER A 29 5.15 -3.84 -13.89
N LEU A 30 4.28 -4.33 -13.00
CA LEU A 30 3.38 -5.46 -13.28
C LEU A 30 2.38 -5.12 -14.39
N GLU A 31 1.80 -3.92 -14.37
CA GLU A 31 0.86 -3.44 -15.39
C GLU A 31 1.49 -3.49 -16.79
N LYS A 32 2.74 -3.02 -16.94
CA LYS A 32 3.49 -3.09 -18.21
C LYS A 32 3.69 -4.54 -18.68
N ARG A 33 4.07 -5.44 -17.77
CA ARG A 33 4.24 -6.86 -18.11
C ARG A 33 2.93 -7.52 -18.53
N LEU A 34 1.83 -7.19 -17.86
CA LEU A 34 0.50 -7.67 -18.24
C LEU A 34 0.06 -7.12 -19.60
N GLN A 35 0.40 -5.86 -19.91
CA GLN A 35 0.17 -5.29 -21.24
C GLN A 35 0.91 -6.07 -22.33
N GLU A 36 2.18 -6.44 -22.12
CA GLU A 36 2.92 -7.28 -23.09
C GLU A 36 2.23 -8.62 -23.34
N VAL A 37 1.60 -9.22 -22.32
CA VAL A 37 0.84 -10.47 -22.48
C VAL A 37 -0.36 -10.25 -23.39
N VAL A 38 -1.10 -9.16 -23.22
CA VAL A 38 -2.24 -8.79 -24.07
C VAL A 38 -1.81 -8.60 -25.51
N GLU A 39 -0.66 -7.95 -25.75
CA GLU A 39 -0.14 -7.71 -27.09
C GLU A 39 0.29 -9.01 -27.81
N LYS A 40 0.75 -10.01 -27.06
CA LYS A 40 1.28 -11.27 -27.59
C LYS A 40 0.27 -12.43 -27.61
N ASN A 41 -0.89 -12.29 -26.98
CA ASN A 41 -1.86 -13.39 -26.80
C ASN A 41 -3.28 -12.98 -27.19
N THR A 42 -4.00 -13.88 -27.87
CA THR A 42 -5.42 -13.69 -28.25
C THR A 42 -6.35 -14.72 -27.61
N LYS A 43 -5.81 -15.67 -26.84
CA LYS A 43 -6.61 -16.73 -26.20
C LYS A 43 -7.43 -16.16 -25.05
N GLN A 44 -8.76 -16.28 -25.15
CA GLN A 44 -9.71 -15.76 -24.17
C GLN A 44 -9.38 -16.12 -22.70
N PRO A 45 -8.99 -17.36 -22.35
CA PRO A 45 -8.63 -17.68 -20.96
C PRO A 45 -7.42 -16.90 -20.42
N ILE A 46 -6.44 -16.59 -21.27
CA ILE A 46 -5.26 -15.81 -20.88
C ILE A 46 -5.65 -14.36 -20.63
N LEU A 47 -6.46 -13.78 -21.52
CA LEU A 47 -6.92 -12.40 -21.41
C LEU A 47 -7.81 -12.18 -20.17
N ALA A 48 -8.70 -13.13 -19.86
CA ALA A 48 -9.51 -13.07 -18.64
C ALA A 48 -8.65 -13.10 -17.36
N GLN A 49 -7.57 -13.88 -17.37
CA GLN A 49 -6.64 -13.91 -16.25
C GLN A 49 -5.83 -12.62 -16.12
N VAL A 50 -5.48 -11.97 -17.24
CA VAL A 50 -4.85 -10.64 -17.23
C VAL A 50 -5.80 -9.61 -16.62
N GLU A 51 -7.06 -9.57 -17.07
CA GLU A 51 -8.08 -8.65 -16.55
C GLU A 51 -8.27 -8.83 -15.04
N HIS A 52 -8.30 -10.08 -14.56
CA HIS A 52 -8.36 -10.36 -13.13
C HIS A 52 -7.21 -9.70 -12.35
N PHE A 53 -5.96 -9.83 -12.82
CA PHE A 53 -4.83 -9.19 -12.17
C PHE A 53 -4.87 -7.68 -12.28
N GLN A 54 -5.25 -7.11 -13.42
CA GLN A 54 -5.38 -5.67 -13.60
C GLN A 54 -6.39 -5.08 -12.59
N ASN A 55 -7.54 -5.72 -12.41
CA ASN A 55 -8.54 -5.30 -11.42
C ASN A 55 -7.99 -5.34 -9.99
N LEU A 56 -7.27 -6.41 -9.62
CA LEU A 56 -6.62 -6.49 -8.31
C LEU A 56 -5.59 -5.38 -8.11
N LEU A 57 -4.77 -5.09 -9.11
CA LEU A 57 -3.75 -4.04 -9.05
C LEU A 57 -4.36 -2.63 -8.92
N VAL A 58 -5.48 -2.36 -9.60
CA VAL A 58 -6.23 -1.11 -9.43
C VAL A 58 -6.70 -0.94 -7.98
N VAL A 59 -7.32 -1.96 -7.39
CA VAL A 59 -7.76 -1.93 -5.98
C VAL A 59 -6.59 -1.71 -5.02
N GLN A 60 -5.45 -2.36 -5.24
CA GLN A 60 -4.26 -2.16 -4.40
C GLN A 60 -3.71 -0.74 -4.52
N LYS A 61 -3.68 -0.18 -5.74
CA LYS A 61 -3.22 1.18 -6.00
C LYS A 61 -4.07 2.22 -5.27
N GLU A 62 -5.40 2.07 -5.33
CA GLU A 62 -6.33 2.92 -4.60
C GLU A 62 -6.12 2.82 -3.08
N LYS A 63 -5.96 1.58 -2.56
CA LYS A 63 -5.72 1.38 -1.12
C LYS A 63 -4.38 1.98 -0.67
N PHE A 64 -3.31 1.86 -1.45
CA PHE A 64 -2.04 2.51 -1.15
C PHE A 64 -2.13 4.04 -1.16
N ALA A 65 -2.85 4.62 -2.11
CA ALA A 65 -3.10 6.06 -2.14
C ALA A 65 -3.87 6.53 -0.90
N GLN A 66 -4.92 5.79 -0.51
CA GLN A 66 -5.68 6.07 0.71
C GLN A 66 -4.78 6.00 1.96
N LEU A 67 -4.00 4.93 2.11
CA LEU A 67 -3.12 4.76 3.27
C LEU A 67 -2.08 5.89 3.36
N LYS A 68 -1.48 6.31 2.25
CA LYS A 68 -0.56 7.46 2.24
C LYS A 68 -1.23 8.74 2.76
N HIS A 69 -2.43 9.01 2.28
CA HIS A 69 -3.20 10.17 2.74
C HIS A 69 -3.56 10.07 4.23
N ASP A 70 -3.91 8.88 4.72
CA ASP A 70 -4.25 8.65 6.12
C ASP A 70 -3.02 8.78 7.04
N ILE A 71 -1.84 8.32 6.60
CA ILE A 71 -0.55 8.56 7.28
C ILE A 71 -0.26 10.05 7.35
N GLN A 72 -0.41 10.79 6.25
CA GLN A 72 -0.19 12.25 6.25
C GLN A 72 -1.13 12.97 7.22
N ARG A 73 -2.42 12.59 7.24
CA ARG A 73 -3.39 13.13 8.21
C ARG A 73 -2.98 12.83 9.64
N GLN A 74 -2.51 11.61 9.91
CA GLN A 74 -2.10 11.22 11.25
C GLN A 74 -0.81 11.96 11.69
N LYS A 75 0.14 12.23 10.79
CA LYS A 75 1.30 13.11 11.05
C LYS A 75 0.86 14.51 11.49
N VAL A 76 -0.14 15.08 10.81
CA VAL A 76 -0.69 16.40 11.16
C VAL A 76 -1.30 16.38 12.56
N ARG A 77 -2.14 15.37 12.87
CA ARG A 77 -2.74 15.21 14.21
C ARG A 77 -1.70 15.10 15.31
N MET A 78 -0.66 14.29 15.10
CA MET A 78 0.45 14.17 16.04
C MET A 78 1.14 15.52 16.29
N LYS A 79 1.42 16.28 15.23
CA LYS A 79 2.03 17.60 15.35
C LYS A 79 1.14 18.57 16.13
N GLU A 80 -0.17 18.56 15.87
CA GLU A 80 -1.12 19.42 16.60
C GLU A 80 -1.25 19.03 18.07
N TYR A 81 -1.17 17.74 18.40
CA TYR A 81 -1.10 17.28 19.78
C TYR A 81 0.14 17.79 20.50
N VAL A 82 1.32 17.57 19.91
CA VAL A 82 2.60 17.99 20.51
C VAL A 82 2.68 19.51 20.68
N THR A 83 2.07 20.28 19.79
CA THR A 83 2.16 21.75 19.80
C THR A 83 1.04 22.45 20.56
N LYS A 84 -0.15 21.86 20.64
CA LYS A 84 -1.38 22.53 21.10
C LYS A 84 -2.26 21.68 22.02
N GLU A 85 -1.89 20.42 22.31
CA GLU A 85 -2.67 19.46 23.09
C GLU A 85 -4.13 19.31 22.61
N LYS A 86 -4.36 19.47 21.29
CA LYS A 86 -5.71 19.55 20.70
C LYS A 86 -6.48 18.22 20.65
N GLU A 87 -5.82 17.10 20.89
CA GLU A 87 -6.43 15.76 20.85
C GLU A 87 -5.95 14.92 22.04
N PRO A 88 -6.79 14.03 22.61
CA PRO A 88 -6.32 13.08 23.62
C PRO A 88 -5.24 12.15 23.07
N LEU A 89 -4.16 11.92 23.84
CA LEU A 89 -3.09 11.00 23.46
C LEU A 89 -3.61 9.59 23.15
N SER A 90 -4.65 9.15 23.86
CA SER A 90 -5.31 7.85 23.63
C SER A 90 -5.83 7.70 22.21
N ASP A 91 -6.43 8.75 21.66
CA ASP A 91 -7.06 8.72 20.34
C ASP A 91 -6.00 8.66 19.25
N ILE A 92 -4.91 9.39 19.43
CA ILE A 92 -3.75 9.37 18.56
C ILE A 92 -3.11 7.98 18.54
N GLN A 93 -2.96 7.35 19.72
CA GLN A 93 -2.40 6.00 19.84
C GLN A 93 -3.29 4.96 19.17
N VAL A 94 -4.60 5.00 19.41
CA VAL A 94 -5.57 4.09 18.79
C VAL A 94 -5.56 4.22 17.27
N ASN A 95 -5.58 5.45 16.74
CA ASN A 95 -5.53 5.67 15.30
C ASN A 95 -4.21 5.20 14.68
N SER A 96 -3.09 5.42 15.37
CA SER A 96 -1.78 4.95 14.91
C SER A 96 -1.71 3.42 14.85
N HIS A 97 -2.28 2.74 15.85
CA HIS A 97 -2.33 1.27 15.86
C HIS A 97 -3.15 0.73 14.69
N LYS A 98 -4.37 1.25 14.50
CA LYS A 98 -5.24 0.86 13.38
C LYS A 98 -4.55 1.04 12.03
N LEU A 99 -3.89 2.19 11.85
CA LEU A 99 -3.19 2.50 10.61
C LEU A 99 -2.03 1.52 10.35
N ARG A 100 -1.27 1.13 11.38
CA ARG A 100 -0.22 0.11 11.27
C ARG A 100 -0.79 -1.25 10.84
N GLU A 101 -1.90 -1.67 11.45
CA GLU A 101 -2.58 -2.92 11.08
C GLU A 101 -3.06 -2.89 9.64
N GLU A 102 -3.65 -1.78 9.19
CA GLU A 102 -4.11 -1.62 7.81
C GLU A 102 -2.95 -1.64 6.80
N ILE A 103 -1.83 -0.97 7.11
CA ILE A 103 -0.62 -1.04 6.30
C ILE A 103 -0.14 -2.49 6.20
N LEU A 104 0.03 -3.17 7.34
CA LEU A 104 0.51 -4.55 7.37
C LEU A 104 -0.39 -5.50 6.54
N MET A 105 -1.71 -5.39 6.70
CA MET A 105 -2.63 -6.25 5.97
C MET A 105 -2.60 -5.96 4.47
N THR A 106 -2.60 -4.69 4.08
CA THR A 106 -2.61 -4.29 2.67
C THR A 106 -1.32 -4.75 1.97
N THR A 107 -0.16 -4.57 2.60
CA THR A 107 1.13 -4.96 2.01
C THR A 107 1.30 -6.48 1.91
N LYS A 108 0.71 -7.22 2.86
CA LYS A 108 0.62 -8.68 2.77
C LYS A 108 -0.23 -9.12 1.56
N ILE A 109 -1.43 -8.56 1.40
CA ILE A 109 -2.30 -8.87 0.25
C ILE A 109 -1.60 -8.55 -1.07
N PHE A 110 -0.93 -7.40 -1.16
CA PHE A 110 -0.18 -7.03 -2.36
C PHE A 110 0.97 -8.01 -2.64
N THR A 111 1.72 -8.43 -1.61
CA THR A 111 2.82 -9.40 -1.78
C THR A 111 2.32 -10.73 -2.34
N GLU A 112 1.17 -11.22 -1.85
CA GLU A 112 0.53 -12.44 -2.35
C GLU A 112 0.01 -12.27 -3.79
N THR A 113 -0.62 -11.13 -4.09
CA THR A 113 -1.08 -10.76 -5.44
C THR A 113 0.08 -10.69 -6.43
N LYS A 114 1.19 -10.04 -6.04
CA LYS A 114 2.42 -9.94 -6.82
C LYS A 114 3.01 -11.32 -7.10
N HIS A 115 3.10 -12.18 -6.08
CA HIS A 115 3.64 -13.52 -6.25
C HIS A 115 2.83 -14.34 -7.25
N THR A 116 1.50 -14.37 -7.10
CA THR A 116 0.59 -15.09 -8.00
C THR A 116 0.59 -14.51 -9.41
N CYS A 117 0.68 -13.19 -9.55
CA CYS A 117 0.84 -12.53 -10.85
C CYS A 117 2.14 -12.95 -11.54
N TYR A 118 3.27 -13.00 -10.84
CA TYR A 118 4.53 -13.47 -11.44
C TYR A 118 4.49 -14.94 -11.85
N GLN A 119 3.85 -15.81 -11.05
CA GLN A 119 3.64 -17.21 -11.43
C GLN A 119 2.80 -17.35 -12.70
N PHE A 120 1.81 -16.47 -12.88
CA PHE A 120 1.05 -16.40 -14.12
C PHE A 120 1.92 -15.92 -15.29
N LEU A 121 2.61 -14.78 -15.13
CA LEU A 121 3.47 -14.20 -16.16
C LEU A 121 4.53 -15.20 -16.65
N ALA A 122 5.14 -15.97 -15.76
CA ALA A 122 6.13 -17.00 -16.11
C ALA A 122 5.60 -18.15 -16.99
N LYS A 123 4.27 -18.29 -17.11
CA LYS A 123 3.62 -19.32 -17.95
C LYS A 123 3.20 -18.79 -19.31
N VAL A 124 3.11 -17.46 -19.48
CA VAL A 124 2.46 -16.83 -20.64
C VAL A 124 3.36 -15.85 -21.40
N LEU A 125 4.46 -15.41 -20.79
CA LEU A 125 5.57 -14.70 -21.45
C LEU A 125 6.66 -15.69 -21.85
#